data_AF-A0A8T1GYM2-F1
#
_entry.id   AF-A0A8T1GYM2-F1
#
_cell.length_a   1.000
_cell.length_b   1.000
_cell.length_c   1.000
_cell.angle_alpha   90.00
_cell.angle_beta   90.00
_cell.angle_gamma   90.00
#
_symmetry.space_group_name_H-M   'P 1'
#
loop_
_entity.id
_entity.type
_entity.pdbx_description
1 polymer ?
#
loop_
_entity_poly.entity_id
_entity_poly.type
_entity_poly.pdbx_seq_one_letter_code
_entity_poly.pdbx_strand_id
1 'polypeptide(L)'
;MWVIAHSTGVDVVLGTDFMIPAGIRLDLFHGAAQLPNEIRIPLVKTKNMLGSEEYGSHVNAGPSEQLDIPGHEWREYRLSKRQVALERHILWVRRTEKIILSLTRFRRGQPQRIKLTNVSDRTVYFSAHDDIGVLVPAGDLPRGDGYVRVDSKKYQDWQVLAYECCRYLELFQRECELYERWPATQPPSVER
;
A
#
# COMPACT_ATOMS: atom_id res chain seq x y z
N MET A 1 -13.71 19.65 12.46
CA MET A 1 -12.69 19.69 11.38
C MET A 1 -12.72 21.07 10.77
N TRP A 2 -11.67 21.85 10.93
CA TRP A 2 -11.55 23.17 10.32
C TRP A 2 -10.48 23.08 9.22
N VAL A 3 -10.89 22.99 7.96
CA VAL A 3 -9.97 23.09 6.83
C VAL A 3 -9.81 24.58 6.54
N ILE A 4 -8.75 25.18 7.06
CA ILE A 4 -8.41 26.58 6.79
C ILE A 4 -7.29 26.57 5.76
N ALA A 5 -7.49 27.25 4.62
CA ALA A 5 -6.40 27.56 3.71
C ALA A 5 -5.46 28.56 4.40
N HIS A 6 -4.38 28.07 4.99
CA HIS A 6 -3.38 28.91 5.64
C HIS A 6 -2.23 29.18 4.67
N SER A 7 -1.90 30.44 4.44
CA SER A 7 -0.89 30.90 3.47
C SER A 7 0.57 30.60 3.87
N THR A 8 0.81 29.53 4.64
CA THR A 8 2.10 29.20 5.26
C THR A 8 2.58 27.77 4.98
N GLY A 9 2.05 27.10 3.96
CA GLY A 9 2.50 25.75 3.56
C GLY A 9 2.00 24.63 4.48
N VAL A 10 0.83 24.81 5.09
CA VAL A 10 0.17 23.80 5.93
C VAL A 10 -1.08 23.33 5.21
N ASP A 11 -1.15 22.04 4.87
CA ASP A 11 -2.28 21.46 4.12
C ASP A 11 -3.52 21.25 5.00
N VAL A 12 -3.35 20.90 6.28
CA VAL A 12 -4.43 20.62 7.23
C VAL A 12 -4.04 21.00 8.65
N VAL A 13 -4.98 21.59 9.40
CA VAL A 13 -4.88 21.78 10.84
C VAL A 13 -5.86 20.85 11.54
N LEU A 14 -5.35 19.96 12.39
CA LEU A 14 -6.16 19.05 13.20
C LEU A 14 -6.20 19.55 14.64
N GLY A 15 -7.42 19.86 15.13
CA GLY A 15 -7.63 20.18 16.53
C GLY A 15 -7.55 18.94 17.42
N THR A 16 -7.30 19.15 18.71
CA THR A 16 -7.26 18.10 19.73
C THR A 16 -8.60 17.40 19.90
N ASP A 17 -9.70 18.12 19.64
CA ASP A 17 -11.08 17.63 19.56
C ASP A 17 -11.27 16.53 18.50
N PHE A 18 -10.47 16.56 17.43
CA PHE A 18 -10.45 15.50 16.43
C PHE A 18 -9.43 14.40 16.77
N MET A 19 -8.23 14.80 17.20
CA MET A 19 -7.13 13.86 17.45
C MET A 19 -7.41 12.89 18.61
N ILE A 20 -7.96 13.38 19.72
CA ILE A 20 -8.18 12.56 20.94
C ILE A 20 -9.23 11.46 20.71
N PRO A 21 -10.45 11.75 20.18
CA PRO A 21 -11.43 10.70 19.90
C PRO A 21 -10.96 9.75 18.80
N ALA A 22 -10.16 10.23 17.84
CA ALA A 22 -9.53 9.39 16.83
C ALA A 22 -8.40 8.51 17.40
N GLY A 23 -8.11 8.57 18.70
CA GLY A 23 -7.10 7.76 19.39
C GLY A 23 -5.66 8.12 19.05
N ILE A 24 -5.42 9.31 18.50
CA ILE A 24 -4.09 9.83 18.19
C ILE A 24 -3.48 10.38 19.48
N ARG A 25 -2.33 9.85 19.89
CA ARG A 25 -1.60 10.25 21.09
C ARG A 25 -0.37 11.07 20.71
N LEU A 26 -0.18 12.23 21.34
CA LEU A 26 1.03 13.02 21.16
C LEU A 26 2.07 12.63 22.19
N ASP A 27 3.18 12.06 21.71
CA ASP A 27 4.39 11.79 22.48
C ASP A 27 5.36 12.95 22.30
N LEU A 28 5.24 13.95 23.17
CA LEU A 28 6.09 15.15 23.12
C LEU A 28 7.54 14.86 23.50
N PHE A 29 7.79 13.77 24.25
CA PHE A 29 9.15 13.40 24.67
C PHE A 29 9.96 12.87 23.48
N HIS A 30 9.35 12.02 22.67
CA HIS A 30 9.96 11.51 21.43
C HIS A 30 9.66 12.37 20.20
N GLY A 31 8.90 13.47 20.38
CA GLY A 31 8.49 14.36 19.29
C GLY A 31 7.70 13.64 18.20
N ALA A 32 6.76 12.76 18.57
CA ALA A 32 5.99 11.96 17.62
C ALA A 32 4.50 11.88 17.98
N ALA A 33 3.62 11.85 16.99
CA ALA A 33 2.23 11.45 17.13
C ALA A 33 2.09 9.94 16.90
N GLN A 34 1.51 9.23 17.84
CA GLN A 34 1.17 7.82 17.74
C GLN A 34 -0.29 7.70 17.29
N LEU A 35 -0.53 7.09 16.13
CA LEU A 35 -1.86 6.73 15.66
C LEU A 35 -2.36 5.45 16.36
N PRO A 36 -3.68 5.18 16.38
CA PRO A 36 -4.26 3.99 17.01
C PRO A 36 -3.78 2.65 16.45
N ASN A 37 -3.20 2.67 15.25
CA ASN A 37 -2.61 1.53 14.57
C ASN A 37 -1.08 1.46 14.76
N GLU A 38 -0.58 2.05 15.85
CA GLU A 38 0.83 2.07 16.24
C GLU A 38 1.77 2.71 15.21
N ILE A 39 1.24 3.49 14.26
CA ILE A 39 2.05 4.30 13.36
C ILE A 39 2.55 5.53 14.13
N ARG A 40 3.87 5.71 14.17
CA ARG A 40 4.53 6.89 14.73
C ARG A 40 4.77 7.90 13.62
N ILE A 41 4.24 9.11 13.78
CA ILE A 41 4.42 10.25 12.88
C ILE A 41 5.33 11.25 13.61
N PRO A 42 6.57 11.50 13.18
CA PRO A 42 7.39 12.53 13.79
C PRO A 42 6.72 13.90 13.65
N LEU A 43 6.62 14.64 14.75
CA LEU A 43 6.23 16.05 14.75
C LEU A 43 7.39 16.86 14.17
N VAL A 44 7.11 17.86 13.34
CA VAL A 44 8.13 18.59 12.58
C VAL A 44 9.27 19.06 13.48
N LYS A 45 10.49 18.63 13.12
CA LYS A 45 11.76 19.05 13.72
C LYS A 45 11.88 20.57 13.65
N THR A 46 11.87 21.26 14.80
CA THR A 46 12.43 22.61 14.87
C THR A 46 13.86 22.59 14.33
N LYS A 47 14.20 23.60 13.53
CA LYS A 47 15.43 23.87 12.74
C LYS A 47 16.79 23.47 13.36
N ASN A 48 16.85 23.08 14.62
CA ASN A 48 18.05 22.73 15.38
C ASN A 48 18.43 21.23 15.34
N MET A 49 17.70 20.41 14.58
CA MET A 49 18.03 18.99 14.33
C MET A 49 18.54 18.75 12.89
N LEU A 50 19.23 19.72 12.31
CA LEU A 50 19.83 19.64 10.96
C LEU A 50 21.21 18.93 10.94
N GLY A 51 21.62 18.30 12.04
CA GLY A 51 22.97 17.78 12.22
C GLY A 51 23.11 16.30 12.57
N SER A 52 22.05 15.49 12.54
CA SER A 52 22.20 14.03 12.66
C SER A 52 21.98 13.37 11.30
N GLU A 53 23.09 12.93 10.73
CA GLU A 53 23.22 12.04 9.58
C GLU A 53 22.07 11.03 9.50
N GLU A 54 21.37 10.95 8.36
CA GLU A 54 20.78 9.73 7.78
C GLU A 54 19.77 10.08 6.65
N TYR A 55 20.19 10.92 5.70
CA TYR A 55 19.42 11.04 4.45
C TYR A 55 19.39 9.71 3.66
N GLY A 56 20.28 8.75 3.97
CA GLY A 56 20.47 7.47 3.28
C GLY A 56 19.98 6.20 4.01
N SER A 57 19.19 6.30 5.08
CA SER A 57 18.72 5.11 5.82
C SER A 57 17.45 4.47 5.25
N HIS A 58 16.68 5.18 4.42
CA HIS A 58 15.53 4.62 3.71
C HIS A 58 16.02 3.82 2.51
N VAL A 59 15.60 2.57 2.40
CA VAL A 59 16.05 1.67 1.34
C VAL A 59 14.87 1.30 0.47
N ASN A 60 14.95 1.64 -0.82
CA ASN A 60 13.96 1.20 -1.81
C ASN A 60 13.87 -0.34 -1.75
N ALA A 61 12.65 -0.87 -1.65
CA ALA A 61 12.32 -2.29 -1.57
C ALA A 61 11.50 -2.79 -2.78
N GLY A 62 11.58 -2.05 -3.89
CA GLY A 62 11.06 -2.41 -5.19
C GLY A 62 11.82 -3.56 -5.85
N PRO A 63 11.33 -4.01 -7.01
CA PRO A 63 11.90 -5.16 -7.71
C PRO A 63 13.30 -4.83 -8.25
N SER A 64 14.19 -5.82 -8.28
CA SER A 64 15.56 -5.63 -8.79
C SER A 64 15.64 -5.61 -10.32
N GLU A 65 14.62 -6.15 -10.97
CA GLU A 65 14.50 -6.30 -12.42
C GLU A 65 13.10 -5.86 -12.84
N GLN A 66 12.91 -5.64 -14.15
CA GLN A 66 11.59 -5.36 -14.68
C GLN A 66 10.65 -6.55 -14.43
N LEU A 67 9.41 -6.26 -14.06
CA LEU A 67 8.37 -7.27 -13.86
C LEU A 67 7.13 -6.94 -14.67
N ASP A 68 6.71 -7.92 -15.46
CA ASP A 68 5.47 -7.87 -16.21
C ASP A 68 4.50 -8.86 -15.56
N ILE A 69 3.35 -8.34 -15.11
CA ILE A 69 2.33 -9.13 -14.42
C ILE A 69 1.07 -9.13 -15.29
N PRO A 70 0.75 -10.25 -15.97
CA PRO A 70 -0.47 -10.37 -16.74
C PRO A 70 -1.72 -10.12 -15.90
N GLY A 71 -2.84 -9.80 -16.56
CA GLY A 71 -4.11 -9.59 -15.88
C GLY A 71 -4.52 -10.82 -15.07
N HIS A 72 -5.03 -10.60 -13.86
CA HIS A 72 -5.42 -11.66 -12.90
C HIS A 72 -4.32 -12.65 -12.50
N GLU A 73 -3.06 -12.38 -12.88
CA GLU A 73 -1.91 -13.18 -12.48
C GLU A 73 -1.14 -12.54 -11.33
N TRP A 74 -0.17 -13.29 -10.80
CA TRP A 74 0.74 -12.79 -9.78
C TRP A 74 2.20 -13.10 -10.13
N ARG A 75 3.08 -12.24 -9.63
CA ARG A 75 4.54 -12.45 -9.67
C ARG A 75 5.12 -12.20 -8.29
N GLU A 76 6.23 -12.89 -8.01
CA GLU A 76 7.01 -12.69 -6.80
C GLU A 76 8.39 -12.18 -7.13
N TYR A 77 8.89 -11.24 -6.35
CA TYR A 77 10.30 -10.87 -6.36
C TYR A 77 10.92 -11.02 -4.98
N ARG A 78 12.24 -11.16 -4.96
CA ARG A 78 13.02 -11.32 -3.74
C ARG A 78 13.62 -9.98 -3.34
N LEU A 79 13.56 -9.69 -2.04
CA LEU A 79 14.38 -8.64 -1.47
C LEU A 79 15.85 -9.07 -1.50
N SER A 80 16.73 -8.13 -1.86
CA SER A 80 18.18 -8.31 -1.84
C SER A 80 18.69 -8.65 -0.44
N LYS A 81 19.88 -9.28 -0.37
CA LYS A 81 20.51 -9.62 0.92
C LYS A 81 20.72 -8.39 1.81
N ARG A 82 21.04 -7.24 1.21
CA ARG A 82 21.23 -5.97 1.93
C ARG A 82 19.94 -5.50 2.59
N GLN A 83 18.81 -5.61 1.90
CA GLN A 83 17.49 -5.26 2.42
C GLN A 83 17.05 -6.21 3.54
N VAL A 84 17.27 -7.51 3.36
CA VAL A 84 16.94 -8.52 4.39
C VAL A 84 17.82 -8.34 5.64
N ALA A 85 19.06 -7.87 5.52
CA ALA A 85 19.91 -7.64 6.69
C ALA A 85 19.45 -6.46 7.60
N LEU A 86 18.46 -5.67 7.18
CA LEU A 86 17.98 -4.51 7.94
C LEU A 86 16.97 -4.93 9.01
N GLU A 87 17.48 -5.45 10.14
CA GLU A 87 16.66 -5.93 11.27
C GLU A 87 15.80 -4.85 11.94
N ARG A 88 16.23 -3.58 11.86
CA ARG A 88 15.53 -2.44 12.46
C ARG A 88 14.64 -1.70 11.47
N HIS A 89 14.48 -2.19 10.24
CA HIS A 89 13.66 -1.53 9.23
C HIS A 89 12.33 -2.24 9.04
N ILE A 90 11.27 -1.44 8.96
CA ILE A 90 9.91 -1.89 8.73
C ILE A 90 9.60 -1.70 7.24
N LEU A 91 8.95 -2.70 6.64
CA LEU A 91 8.52 -2.62 5.25
C LEU A 91 7.20 -1.84 5.13
N TRP A 92 7.24 -0.80 4.31
CA TRP A 92 6.09 -0.05 3.85
C TRP A 92 5.88 -0.33 2.37
N VAL A 93 4.62 -0.55 1.97
CA VAL A 93 4.24 -0.78 0.58
C VAL A 93 3.38 0.37 0.08
N ARG A 94 3.58 0.75 -1.18
CA ARG A 94 2.76 1.77 -1.82
C ARG A 94 1.48 1.13 -2.33
N ARG A 95 0.33 1.65 -1.92
CA ARG A 95 -0.96 1.20 -2.44
C ARG A 95 -1.10 1.64 -3.89
N THR A 96 -1.49 0.71 -4.75
CA THR A 96 -1.84 1.00 -6.14
C THR A 96 -3.26 0.52 -6.41
N GLU A 97 -3.89 1.05 -7.46
CA GLU A 97 -5.26 0.67 -7.83
C GLU A 97 -5.35 -0.73 -8.45
N LYS A 98 -4.27 -1.20 -9.07
CA LYS A 98 -4.26 -2.41 -9.91
C LYS A 98 -3.46 -3.57 -9.33
N ILE A 99 -2.67 -3.33 -8.29
CA ILE A 99 -1.80 -4.35 -7.69
C ILE A 99 -2.02 -4.43 -6.19
N ILE A 100 -2.32 -5.63 -5.72
CA ILE A 100 -2.31 -5.98 -4.30
C ILE A 100 -0.93 -6.53 -3.95
N LEU A 101 -0.23 -5.85 -3.05
CA LEU A 101 1.06 -6.34 -2.51
C LEU A 101 0.80 -7.20 -1.28
N SER A 102 1.39 -8.39 -1.24
CA SER A 102 1.31 -9.31 -0.09
C SER A 102 2.68 -9.88 0.22
N LEU A 103 2.94 -10.17 1.50
CA LEU A 103 4.17 -10.82 1.93
C LEU A 103 3.96 -12.33 1.95
N THR A 104 4.77 -13.07 1.20
CA THR A 104 4.61 -14.53 1.08
C THR A 104 5.62 -15.33 1.87
N ARG A 105 6.75 -14.72 2.26
CA ARG A 105 7.74 -15.42 3.07
C ARG A 105 8.44 -14.50 4.07
N PHE A 106 8.42 -14.95 5.32
CA PHE A 106 9.22 -14.39 6.39
C PHE A 106 10.29 -15.39 6.83
N ARG A 107 11.48 -14.90 7.20
CA ARG A 107 12.43 -15.66 8.03
C ARG A 107 12.80 -14.82 9.24
N ARG A 108 12.67 -15.37 10.44
CA ARG A 108 12.96 -14.67 11.70
C ARG A 108 12.23 -13.31 11.81
N GLY A 109 10.99 -13.23 11.35
CA GLY A 109 10.20 -11.99 11.36
C GLY A 109 10.51 -11.01 10.23
N GLN A 110 11.47 -11.29 9.34
CA GLN A 110 11.83 -10.39 8.24
C GLN A 110 11.22 -10.78 6.90
N PRO A 111 10.70 -9.81 6.13
CA PRO A 111 10.18 -10.07 4.80
C PRO A 111 11.29 -10.51 3.85
N GLN A 112 11.05 -11.57 3.06
CA GLN A 112 12.00 -12.06 2.05
C GLN A 112 11.47 -11.98 0.62
N ARG A 113 10.15 -12.14 0.49
CA ARG A 113 9.47 -12.19 -0.80
C ARG A 113 8.20 -11.36 -0.73
N ILE A 114 8.03 -10.55 -1.76
CA ILE A 114 6.84 -9.74 -1.98
C ILE A 114 6.15 -10.32 -3.21
N LYS A 115 4.87 -10.66 -3.03
CA LYS A 115 3.97 -11.08 -4.10
C LYS A 115 3.13 -9.91 -4.53
N LEU A 116 3.16 -9.65 -5.82
CA LEU A 116 2.35 -8.66 -6.51
C LEU A 116 1.23 -9.41 -7.23
N THR A 117 -0.01 -9.15 -6.84
CA THR A 117 -1.19 -9.74 -7.48
C THR A 117 -1.87 -8.68 -8.32
N ASN A 118 -1.95 -8.90 -9.64
CA ASN A 118 -2.66 -8.03 -10.55
C ASN A 118 -4.14 -8.33 -10.48
N VAL A 119 -4.91 -7.29 -10.20
CA VAL A 119 -6.36 -7.36 -10.06
C VAL A 119 -7.13 -6.79 -11.25
N SER A 120 -6.40 -6.31 -12.26
CA SER A 120 -6.96 -5.75 -13.48
C SER A 120 -6.86 -6.75 -14.64
N ASP A 121 -7.65 -6.52 -15.69
CA ASP A 121 -7.63 -7.32 -16.92
C ASP A 121 -6.38 -7.07 -17.79
N ARG A 122 -5.61 -6.02 -17.49
CA ARG A 122 -4.46 -5.59 -18.31
C ARG A 122 -3.15 -5.95 -17.64
N THR A 123 -2.12 -6.22 -18.44
CA THR A 123 -0.76 -6.37 -17.93
C THR A 123 -0.29 -5.09 -17.25
N VAL A 124 0.25 -5.22 -16.04
CA VAL A 124 0.91 -4.15 -15.30
C VAL A 124 2.42 -4.35 -15.39
N TYR A 125 3.12 -3.27 -15.69
CA TYR A 125 4.56 -3.23 -15.87
C TYR A 125 5.20 -2.50 -14.69
N PHE A 126 6.26 -3.08 -14.14
CA PHE A 126 7.11 -2.44 -13.14
C PHE A 126 8.54 -2.40 -13.66
N SER A 127 9.15 -1.21 -13.66
CA SER A 127 10.58 -1.07 -13.95
C SER A 127 11.41 -1.51 -12.74
N ALA A 128 12.69 -1.79 -13.01
CA ALA A 128 13.64 -2.08 -11.96
C ALA A 128 13.73 -0.88 -10.99
N HIS A 129 13.64 -1.17 -9.70
CA HIS A 129 13.63 -0.22 -8.59
C HIS A 129 12.43 0.72 -8.53
N ASP A 130 11.29 0.32 -9.11
CA ASP A 130 10.04 1.04 -8.93
C ASP A 130 9.67 1.21 -7.45
N ASP A 131 9.04 2.34 -7.12
CA ASP A 131 8.77 2.79 -5.76
C ASP A 131 7.54 2.14 -5.12
N ILE A 132 7.40 0.82 -5.31
CA ILE A 132 6.27 0.04 -4.79
C ILE A 132 6.46 -0.39 -3.33
N GLY A 133 7.69 -0.29 -2.81
CA GLY A 133 8.01 -0.64 -1.44
C GLY A 133 9.24 0.11 -0.95
N VAL A 134 9.27 0.39 0.35
CA VAL A 134 10.39 1.05 1.03
C VAL A 134 10.59 0.46 2.43
N LEU A 135 11.84 0.20 2.77
CA LEU A 135 12.27 -0.18 4.11
C LEU A 135 12.66 1.10 4.86
N VAL A 136 11.99 1.36 5.97
CA VAL A 136 12.12 2.58 6.77
C VAL A 136 12.56 2.20 8.17
N PRO A 137 13.54 2.88 8.79
CA PRO A 137 13.91 2.64 10.17
C PRO A 137 12.69 2.64 11.11
N ALA A 138 12.69 1.74 12.09
CA ALA A 138 11.61 1.66 13.07
C ALA A 138 11.47 2.98 13.82
N GLY A 139 10.28 3.57 13.78
CA GLY A 139 9.98 4.88 14.37
C GLY A 139 9.87 6.02 13.36
N ASP A 140 10.38 5.83 12.13
CA ASP A 140 10.29 6.80 11.05
C ASP A 140 9.12 6.49 10.09
N LEU A 141 8.78 7.49 9.27
CA LEU A 141 7.78 7.40 8.21
C LEU A 141 8.41 7.39 6.82
N PRO A 142 7.79 6.70 5.84
CA PRO A 142 8.15 6.85 4.43
C PRO A 142 7.96 8.31 3.99
N ARG A 143 8.81 8.76 3.06
CA ARG A 143 8.80 10.16 2.57
C ARG A 143 7.76 10.42 1.49
N GLY A 144 7.27 9.38 0.84
CA GLY A 144 6.25 9.47 -0.22
C GLY A 144 4.87 9.17 0.32
N ASP A 145 3.86 9.62 -0.42
CA ASP A 145 2.46 9.36 -0.11
C ASP A 145 2.01 7.98 -0.58
N GLY A 146 0.90 7.52 0.02
CA GLY A 146 0.26 6.25 -0.36
C GLY A 146 0.96 5.01 0.18
N TYR A 147 1.96 5.17 1.05
CA TYR A 147 2.61 4.05 1.73
C TYR A 147 1.85 3.61 2.98
N VAL A 148 1.78 2.30 3.17
CA VAL A 148 1.13 1.67 4.30
C VAL A 148 1.94 0.47 4.76
N ARG A 149 1.94 0.21 6.07
CA ARG A 149 2.57 -1.01 6.58
C ARG A 149 1.78 -2.24 6.18
N VAL A 150 2.47 -3.27 5.69
CA VAL A 150 1.82 -4.52 5.26
C VAL A 150 1.15 -5.26 6.42
N ASP A 151 1.68 -5.12 7.63
CA ASP A 151 1.16 -5.73 8.85
C ASP A 151 0.03 -4.92 9.52
N SER A 152 -0.35 -3.77 8.94
CA SER A 152 -1.46 -2.96 9.44
C SER A 152 -2.79 -3.65 9.18
N LYS A 153 -3.65 -3.71 10.20
CA LYS A 153 -5.03 -4.21 10.08
C LYS A 153 -5.80 -3.51 8.95
N LYS A 154 -5.65 -2.19 8.79
CA LYS A 154 -6.33 -1.45 7.70
C LYS A 154 -5.91 -1.92 6.31
N TYR A 155 -4.65 -2.33 6.16
CA TYR A 155 -4.17 -2.86 4.89
C TYR A 155 -4.73 -4.26 4.65
N GLN A 156 -4.76 -5.11 5.68
CA GLN A 156 -5.40 -6.43 5.59
C GLN A 156 -6.88 -6.32 5.24
N ASP A 157 -7.63 -5.44 5.90
CA ASP A 157 -9.04 -5.17 5.60
C ASP A 157 -9.21 -4.68 4.14
N TRP A 158 -8.33 -3.78 3.68
CA TRP A 158 -8.34 -3.33 2.29
C TRP A 158 -8.02 -4.45 1.29
N GLN A 159 -7.09 -5.36 1.62
CA GLN A 159 -6.77 -6.50 0.76
C GLN A 159 -7.99 -7.41 0.57
N VAL A 160 -8.74 -7.68 1.64
CA VAL A 160 -9.99 -8.48 1.57
C VAL A 160 -10.98 -7.84 0.61
N LEU A 161 -11.25 -6.54 0.79
CA LEU A 161 -12.18 -5.79 -0.07
C LEU A 161 -11.71 -5.75 -1.53
N ALA A 162 -10.39 -5.57 -1.75
CA ALA A 162 -9.83 -5.56 -3.09
C ALA A 162 -10.06 -6.92 -3.78
N TYR A 163 -9.77 -8.04 -3.12
CA TYR A 163 -10.00 -9.38 -3.68
C TYR A 163 -11.49 -9.69 -3.93
N GLU A 164 -12.38 -9.27 -3.04
CA GLU A 164 -13.83 -9.41 -3.24
C GLU A 164 -14.30 -8.67 -4.50
N CYS A 165 -13.86 -7.42 -4.68
CA CYS A 165 -14.16 -6.63 -5.88
C CYS A 165 -13.66 -7.29 -7.17
N CYS A 166 -12.48 -7.92 -7.17
CA CYS A 166 -11.93 -8.61 -8.35
C CYS A 166 -12.80 -9.80 -8.75
N ARG A 167 -13.15 -10.65 -7.78
CA ARG A 167 -13.99 -11.83 -8.03
C ARG A 167 -15.37 -11.42 -8.53
N TYR A 168 -15.92 -10.32 -7.97
CA TYR A 168 -17.19 -9.79 -8.42
C TYR A 168 -17.11 -9.28 -9.88
N LEU A 169 -16.04 -8.58 -10.24
CA LEU A 169 -15.86 -8.09 -11.62
C LEU A 169 -15.75 -9.23 -12.64
N GLU A 170 -15.00 -10.30 -12.33
CA GLU A 170 -14.92 -11.49 -13.18
C GLU A 170 -16.28 -12.19 -13.36
N LEU A 171 -17.05 -12.33 -12.26
CA LEU A 171 -18.39 -12.93 -12.31
C LEU A 171 -19.35 -12.06 -13.11
N PHE A 172 -19.29 -10.74 -12.92
CA PHE A 172 -20.11 -9.78 -13.64
C PHE A 172 -19.81 -9.81 -15.16
N GLN A 173 -18.53 -9.86 -15.55
CA GLN A 173 -18.15 -10.01 -16.96
C GLN A 173 -18.72 -11.30 -17.57
N ARG A 174 -18.60 -12.43 -16.88
CA ARG A 174 -19.19 -13.70 -17.33
C ARG A 174 -20.72 -13.64 -17.46
N GLU A 175 -21.39 -12.97 -16.53
CA GLU A 175 -22.83 -12.77 -16.57
C GLU A 175 -23.24 -11.93 -17.79
N CYS A 176 -22.53 -10.83 -18.07
CA CYS A 176 -22.73 -10.03 -19.29
C CYS A 176 -22.56 -10.88 -20.57
N GLU A 177 -21.50 -11.69 -20.66
CA GLU A 177 -21.27 -12.55 -21.82
C GLU A 177 -22.36 -13.62 -22.01
N LEU A 178 -22.94 -14.13 -20.91
CA LEU A 178 -24.08 -15.04 -20.97
C LEU A 178 -25.33 -14.32 -21.46
N TYR A 179 -25.59 -13.10 -20.98
CA TYR A 179 -26.71 -12.27 -21.45
C TYR A 179 -26.58 -11.88 -22.93
N GLU A 180 -25.38 -11.60 -23.44
CA GLU A 180 -25.18 -11.31 -24.87
C GLU A 180 -25.40 -12.55 -25.75
N ARG A 181 -25.07 -13.75 -25.25
CA ARG A 181 -25.26 -15.02 -25.96
C ARG A 181 -26.69 -15.55 -25.85
N TRP A 182 -27.43 -15.16 -24.82
CA TRP A 182 -28.77 -15.65 -24.53
C TRP A 182 -29.79 -15.47 -25.68
N PRO A 183 -29.84 -14.35 -26.43
CA PRO A 183 -30.75 -14.19 -27.56
C PRO A 183 -30.56 -15.24 -28.66
N ALA A 184 -29.33 -15.70 -28.89
CA ALA A 184 -29.04 -16.73 -29.89
C ALA A 184 -29.43 -18.15 -29.44
N THR A 185 -29.69 -18.34 -28.15
CA THR A 185 -30.12 -19.61 -27.55
C THR A 185 -31.63 -19.72 -27.39
N GLN A 186 -32.38 -18.67 -27.74
CA GLN A 186 -33.84 -18.66 -27.69
C GLN A 186 -34.42 -19.57 -28.78
N PRO A 187 -35.37 -20.46 -28.46
CA PRO A 187 -36.10 -21.19 -29.50
C PRO A 187 -36.89 -20.18 -30.37
N PRO A 188 -37.04 -20.45 -31.69
CA PRO A 188 -37.75 -19.56 -32.59
C PRO A 188 -39.18 -19.34 -32.09
N SER A 189 -39.57 -18.06 -31.96
CA SER A 189 -40.84 -17.65 -31.35
C SER A 189 -42.08 -17.85 -32.25
N VAL A 190 -41.90 -18.45 -33.44
CA VAL A 190 -42.96 -18.72 -34.40
C VAL A 190 -42.74 -20.12 -34.98
N GLU A 191 -43.68 -21.03 -34.71
CA GLU A 191 -43.81 -22.29 -35.43
C GLU A 191 -44.27 -22.00 -36.87
N ARG A 192 -43.56 -22.54 -37.86
CA ARG A 192 -43.91 -22.42 -39.30
C ARG A 192 -44.89 -23.49 -39.71
#